data_AF-A0AA96VTK4-F1
#
_entry.id   AF-A0AA96VTK4-F1
#
_cell.length_a   1.000
_cell.length_b   1.000
_cell.length_c   1.000
_cell.angle_alpha   90.00
_cell.angle_beta   90.00
_cell.angle_gamma   90.00
#
_symmetry.space_group_name_H-M   'P 1'
#
loop_
_entity.id
_entity.type
_entity.pdbx_description
1 polymer ?
#
loop_
_entity_poly.entity_id
_entity_poly.type
_entity_poly.pdbx_seq_one_letter_code
_entity_poly.pdbx_strand_id
1 'polypeptide(L)'
;MIQGLTKFQTHFQDFSDDYVIIGGLATALLMDDYGFLARATKDIDLVVIAKENEVFLKRLLEFIKVAGYQTKQRTDNDSRHNLFRFLNSENKEYPEQIELFAIHDPDSVLLQDQYIIPIETPEYYRYLSAILLDSEYYSLLIEQTTMVDGLHIATPETLILLKMHAHLNLIESPHHYDNKHLKDVIKLSALLEDDSRVALLGRPKEDFTRFMPILEQEDPTKIKQILGSMNVTMLDKEQIIAIIKNCFTPS
;
A
#
# COMPACT_ATOMS: atom_id res chain seq x y z
N MET A 1 18.64 5.53 -0.35
CA MET A 1 17.60 6.57 -0.27
C MET A 1 16.69 6.43 -1.49
N ILE A 2 15.37 6.43 -1.29
CA ILE A 2 14.38 6.28 -2.37
C ILE A 2 14.37 7.55 -3.22
N GLN A 3 14.35 7.41 -4.55
CA GLN A 3 14.39 8.55 -5.45
C GLN A 3 13.20 9.49 -5.19
N GLY A 4 13.48 10.78 -5.05
CA GLY A 4 12.46 11.81 -4.87
C GLY A 4 11.70 11.82 -3.54
N LEU A 5 12.04 10.92 -2.60
CA LEU A 5 11.35 10.87 -1.29
C LEU A 5 11.55 12.15 -0.48
N THR A 6 12.77 12.66 -0.37
CA THR A 6 13.06 13.92 0.34
C THR A 6 12.32 15.10 -0.29
N LYS A 7 12.23 15.14 -1.63
CA LYS A 7 11.50 16.17 -2.36
C LYS A 7 10.00 16.09 -2.05
N PHE A 8 9.44 14.88 -2.09
CA PHE A 8 8.04 14.61 -1.75
C PHE A 8 7.75 15.06 -0.31
N GLN A 9 8.52 14.58 0.66
CA GLN A 9 8.38 14.91 2.07
C GLN A 9 8.43 16.43 2.32
N THR A 10 9.41 17.12 1.74
CA THR A 10 9.52 18.59 1.86
C THR A 10 8.33 19.31 1.21
N HIS A 11 7.85 18.82 0.07
CA HIS A 11 6.76 19.46 -0.67
C HIS A 11 5.40 19.30 0.01
N PHE A 12 5.20 18.21 0.73
CA PHE A 12 3.93 17.84 1.38
C PHE A 12 3.98 17.88 2.91
N GLN A 13 5.00 18.51 3.51
CA GLN A 13 5.17 18.57 4.97
C GLN A 13 3.98 19.20 5.70
N ASP A 14 3.30 20.17 5.08
CA ASP A 14 2.14 20.88 5.66
C ASP A 14 0.81 20.20 5.33
N PHE A 15 0.84 19.05 4.66
CA PHE A 15 -0.32 18.30 4.16
C PHE A 15 -0.29 16.83 4.57
N SER A 16 0.41 16.49 5.67
CA SER A 16 0.55 15.10 6.13
C SER A 16 -0.79 14.43 6.40
N ASP A 17 -1.80 15.18 6.83
CA ASP A 17 -3.12 14.65 7.17
C ASP A 17 -4.02 14.43 5.93
N ASP A 18 -3.58 14.88 4.75
CA ASP A 18 -4.37 14.84 3.52
C ASP A 18 -4.16 13.54 2.70
N TYR A 19 -3.12 12.76 3.03
CA TYR A 19 -2.77 11.54 2.34
C TYR A 19 -2.23 10.46 3.29
N VAL A 20 -2.33 9.20 2.89
CA VAL A 20 -1.61 8.09 3.54
C VAL A 20 -0.78 7.36 2.51
N ILE A 21 0.50 7.16 2.82
CA ILE A 21 1.38 6.29 2.05
C ILE A 21 1.10 4.85 2.45
N ILE A 22 0.90 4.00 1.45
CA ILE A 22 0.74 2.56 1.60
C ILE A 22 1.84 1.82 0.83
N GLY A 23 1.64 0.52 0.61
CA GLY A 23 2.41 -0.24 -0.36
C GLY A 23 3.88 -0.43 0.02
N GLY A 24 4.76 -0.38 -0.97
CA GLY A 24 6.17 -0.73 -0.80
C GLY A 24 6.94 0.25 0.09
N LEU A 25 6.64 1.54 -0.03
CA LEU A 25 7.33 2.60 0.71
C LEU A 25 6.98 2.54 2.19
N ALA A 26 5.69 2.42 2.54
CA ALA A 26 5.26 2.30 3.93
C ALA A 26 5.86 1.06 4.61
N THR A 27 5.87 -0.10 3.92
CA THR A 27 6.53 -1.32 4.42
C THR A 27 8.02 -1.10 4.68
N ALA A 28 8.71 -0.36 3.80
CA ALA A 28 10.14 -0.10 3.94
C ALA A 28 10.44 0.85 5.12
N LEU A 29 9.67 1.93 5.28
CA LEU A 29 9.83 2.89 6.38
C LEU A 29 9.66 2.21 7.75
N LEU A 30 8.66 1.33 7.90
CA LEU A 30 8.44 0.58 9.14
C LEU A 30 9.55 -0.43 9.46
N MET A 31 10.35 -0.84 8.47
CA MET A 31 11.40 -1.85 8.62
C MET A 31 12.81 -1.26 8.66
N ASP A 32 12.96 0.07 8.55
CA ASP A 32 14.27 0.72 8.44
C ASP A 32 15.14 0.42 9.68
N ASP A 33 14.54 0.50 10.87
CA ASP A 33 15.19 0.19 12.16
C ASP A 33 15.66 -1.27 12.30
N TYR A 34 15.13 -2.19 11.48
CA TYR A 34 15.49 -3.61 11.49
C TYR A 34 16.65 -3.94 10.54
N GLY A 35 17.34 -2.91 10.04
CA GLY A 35 18.47 -3.05 9.12
C GLY A 35 18.04 -3.54 7.74
N PHE A 36 16.75 -3.46 7.41
CA PHE A 36 16.28 -3.75 6.08
C PHE A 36 16.59 -2.57 5.17
N LEU A 37 17.67 -2.69 4.39
CA LEU A 37 17.89 -1.82 3.25
C LEU A 37 16.68 -1.96 2.34
N ALA A 38 15.81 -0.94 2.35
CA ALA A 38 14.69 -0.82 1.43
C ALA A 38 15.19 -1.24 0.04
N ARG A 39 14.67 -2.36 -0.50
CA ARG A 39 14.67 -2.49 -1.96
C ARG A 39 14.03 -1.21 -2.44
N ALA A 40 14.78 -0.37 -3.14
CA ALA A 40 14.29 0.93 -3.59
C ALA A 40 12.97 0.69 -4.32
N THR A 41 11.85 0.97 -3.64
CA THR A 41 10.57 1.03 -4.33
C THR A 41 10.68 2.25 -5.22
N LYS A 42 10.35 2.06 -6.49
CA LYS A 42 10.35 3.15 -7.47
C LYS A 42 9.09 4.00 -7.35
N ASP A 43 8.12 3.47 -6.61
CA ASP A 43 6.74 3.89 -6.59
C ASP A 43 6.41 4.42 -5.20
N ILE A 44 5.71 5.56 -5.16
CA ILE A 44 5.00 6.06 -3.99
C ILE A 44 3.52 5.77 -4.19
N ASP A 45 2.96 4.88 -3.36
CA ASP A 45 1.55 4.52 -3.36
C ASP A 45 0.80 5.42 -2.36
N LEU A 46 -0.11 6.28 -2.84
CA LEU A 46 -0.78 7.32 -2.07
C LEU A 46 -2.29 7.14 -2.06
N VAL A 47 -2.88 7.24 -0.88
CA VAL A 47 -4.34 7.32 -0.69
C VAL A 47 -4.72 8.73 -0.29
N VAL A 48 -5.57 9.40 -1.06
CA VAL A 48 -6.05 10.74 -0.72
C VAL A 48 -7.20 10.64 0.28
N ILE A 49 -7.02 11.21 1.47
CA ILE A 49 -8.06 11.24 2.52
C ILE A 49 -8.87 12.54 2.41
N ALA A 50 -8.20 13.69 2.31
CA ALA A 50 -8.84 15.00 2.37
C ALA A 50 -9.27 15.51 0.98
N LYS A 51 -10.34 14.92 0.45
CA LYS A 51 -10.84 15.22 -0.91
C LYS A 51 -11.38 16.64 -1.07
N GLU A 52 -11.73 17.29 0.03
CA GLU A 52 -12.26 18.66 0.03
C GLU A 52 -11.14 19.72 0.20
N ASN A 53 -9.92 19.31 0.53
CA ASN A 53 -8.79 20.24 0.68
C ASN A 53 -8.26 20.66 -0.70
N GLU A 54 -8.89 21.67 -1.29
CA GLU A 54 -8.49 22.19 -2.60
C GLU A 54 -7.03 22.66 -2.65
N VAL A 55 -6.46 23.12 -1.54
CA VAL A 55 -5.07 23.61 -1.49
C VAL A 55 -4.12 22.44 -1.67
N PHE A 56 -4.36 21.34 -0.94
CA PHE A 56 -3.62 20.09 -1.11
C PHE A 56 -3.76 19.55 -2.54
N LEU A 57 -4.98 19.48 -3.07
CA LEU A 57 -5.21 18.94 -4.42
C LEU A 57 -4.49 19.76 -5.50
N LYS A 58 -4.52 21.10 -5.41
CA LYS A 58 -3.78 21.97 -6.32
C LYS A 58 -2.26 21.73 -6.20
N ARG A 59 -1.76 21.58 -4.98
CA ARG A 59 -0.34 21.27 -4.71
C ARG A 59 0.07 19.92 -5.31
N LEU A 60 -0.75 18.89 -5.14
CA LEU A 60 -0.52 17.55 -5.69
C LEU A 60 -0.48 17.57 -7.21
N LEU A 61 -1.43 18.25 -7.85
CA LEU A 61 -1.47 18.39 -9.31
C LEU A 61 -0.28 19.18 -9.85
N GLU A 62 0.14 20.23 -9.16
CA GLU A 62 1.34 20.98 -9.48
C GLU A 62 2.60 20.10 -9.37
N PHE A 63 2.72 19.33 -8.29
CA PHE A 63 3.83 18.39 -8.09
C PHE A 63 3.94 17.40 -9.26
N ILE A 64 2.83 16.75 -9.63
CA ILE A 64 2.76 15.81 -10.75
C ILE A 64 3.09 16.48 -12.09
N LYS A 65 2.61 17.71 -12.30
CA LYS A 65 2.88 18.49 -13.52
C LYS A 65 4.37 18.82 -13.65
N VAL A 66 5.00 19.32 -12.58
CA VAL A 66 6.42 19.70 -12.59
C VAL A 66 7.33 18.47 -12.67
N ALA A 67 6.91 17.34 -12.11
CA ALA A 67 7.63 16.07 -12.21
C ALA A 67 7.76 15.55 -13.65
N GLY A 68 6.90 15.99 -14.58
CA GLY A 68 7.03 15.66 -16.00
C GLY A 68 6.91 14.17 -16.31
N TYR A 69 5.99 13.45 -15.65
CA TYR A 69 5.75 12.03 -15.91
C TYR A 69 5.33 11.79 -17.37
N GLN A 70 6.05 10.90 -18.05
CA GLN A 70 5.84 10.59 -19.47
C GLN A 70 4.58 9.77 -19.71
N THR A 71 4.27 8.85 -18.79
CA THR A 71 3.08 8.01 -18.90
C THR A 71 2.09 8.38 -17.80
N LYS A 72 0.85 8.62 -18.20
CA LYS A 72 -0.27 8.93 -17.30
C LYS A 72 -1.40 7.96 -17.60
N GLN A 73 -1.77 7.18 -16.60
CA GLN A 73 -2.82 6.17 -16.74
C GLN A 73 -3.92 6.39 -15.71
N ARG A 74 -5.15 6.02 -16.07
CA ARG A 74 -6.29 6.00 -15.16
C ARG A 74 -7.11 4.75 -15.38
N THR A 75 -7.63 4.14 -14.32
CA THR A 75 -8.62 3.06 -14.46
C THR A 75 -9.79 3.45 -15.35
N ASP A 76 -10.15 2.56 -16.28
CA ASP A 76 -11.31 2.70 -17.15
C ASP A 76 -12.52 1.99 -16.52
N ASN A 77 -13.36 2.74 -15.81
CA ASN A 77 -14.57 2.23 -15.18
C ASN A 77 -15.60 3.35 -14.95
N ASP A 78 -16.87 2.98 -14.79
CA ASP A 78 -17.98 3.89 -14.43
C ASP A 78 -18.06 4.15 -12.91
N SER A 79 -17.05 3.71 -12.15
CA SER A 79 -17.02 3.91 -10.70
C SER A 79 -16.56 5.33 -10.38
N ARG A 80 -16.99 5.81 -9.21
CA ARG A 80 -16.46 7.03 -8.57
C ARG A 80 -15.01 6.86 -8.11
N HIS A 81 -14.28 5.89 -8.62
CA HIS A 81 -13.07 5.40 -7.99
C HIS A 81 -11.97 5.22 -9.01
N ASN A 82 -10.90 6.00 -8.83
CA ASN A 82 -9.86 6.11 -9.82
C ASN A 82 -8.50 5.80 -9.20
N LEU A 83 -7.81 4.84 -9.81
CA LEU A 83 -6.37 4.71 -9.68
C LEU A 83 -5.73 5.50 -10.81
N PHE A 84 -4.91 6.48 -10.44
CA PHE A 84 -4.06 7.20 -11.37
C PHE A 84 -2.62 6.72 -11.22
N ARG A 85 -1.96 6.44 -12.34
CA ARG A 85 -0.54 6.09 -12.38
C ARG A 85 0.23 7.11 -13.18
N PHE A 86 1.28 7.64 -12.57
CA PHE A 86 2.20 8.57 -13.19
C PHE A 86 3.57 7.90 -13.22
N LEU A 87 4.06 7.56 -14.41
CA LEU A 87 5.26 6.75 -14.59
C LEU A 87 6.35 7.54 -15.33
N ASN A 88 7.60 7.13 -15.10
CA ASN A 88 8.79 7.63 -15.78
C ASN A 88 8.90 9.16 -15.69
N SER A 89 9.08 9.68 -14.47
CA SER A 89 9.42 11.10 -14.29
C SER A 89 10.73 11.42 -15.03
N GLU A 90 10.72 12.46 -15.85
CA GLU A 90 11.93 12.97 -16.51
C GLU A 90 12.91 13.61 -15.51
N ASN A 91 12.41 14.05 -14.35
CA ASN A 91 13.19 14.71 -13.32
C ASN A 91 13.52 13.77 -12.16
N LYS A 92 14.79 13.40 -12.02
CA LYS A 92 15.26 12.49 -10.97
C LYS A 92 15.19 13.05 -9.54
N GLU A 93 14.88 14.33 -9.36
CA GLU A 93 14.51 14.87 -8.05
C GLU A 93 13.11 14.42 -7.59
N TYR A 94 12.30 13.86 -8.48
CA TYR A 94 10.95 13.39 -8.22
C TYR A 94 10.90 11.85 -8.17
N PRO A 95 9.87 11.27 -7.54
CA PRO A 95 9.66 9.83 -7.56
C PRO A 95 9.55 9.32 -8.99
N GLU A 96 10.17 8.16 -9.29
CA GLU A 96 10.12 7.56 -10.62
C GLU A 96 8.67 7.23 -11.03
N GLN A 97 7.86 6.83 -10.05
CA GLN A 97 6.44 6.54 -10.20
C GLN A 97 5.63 7.03 -8.98
N ILE A 98 4.39 7.48 -9.25
CA ILE A 98 3.35 7.72 -8.25
C ILE A 98 2.10 6.93 -8.64
N GLU A 99 1.57 6.16 -7.70
CA GLU A 99 0.22 5.58 -7.78
C GLU A 99 -0.69 6.35 -6.81
N LEU A 100 -1.80 6.87 -7.32
CA LEU A 100 -2.73 7.70 -6.56
C LEU A 100 -4.11 7.05 -6.54
N PHE A 101 -4.58 6.73 -5.34
CA PHE A 101 -5.94 6.26 -5.06
C PHE A 101 -6.80 7.45 -4.68
N ALA A 102 -7.75 7.79 -5.56
CA ALA A 102 -8.69 8.89 -5.35
C ALA A 102 -10.14 8.43 -5.53
N ILE A 103 -11.00 8.89 -4.64
CA ILE A 103 -12.45 8.76 -4.75
C ILE A 103 -12.95 10.07 -5.37
N HIS A 104 -13.53 9.98 -6.55
CA HIS A 104 -14.06 11.06 -7.37
C HIS A 104 -15.56 11.25 -7.07
N ASP A 105 -15.99 12.47 -6.81
CA ASP A 105 -17.41 12.83 -6.90
C ASP A 105 -17.71 13.26 -8.35
N PRO A 106 -18.83 12.89 -9.00
CA PRO A 106 -19.14 13.21 -10.41
C PRO A 106 -18.79 14.62 -10.92
N ASP A 107 -18.67 15.62 -10.04
CA ASP A 107 -18.31 17.01 -10.37
C ASP A 107 -16.80 17.34 -10.31
N SER A 108 -15.90 16.42 -9.94
CA SER A 108 -14.45 16.73 -9.84
C SER A 108 -13.76 16.88 -11.21
N VAL A 109 -13.19 18.06 -11.47
CA VAL A 109 -12.64 18.52 -12.76
C VAL A 109 -11.23 17.99 -13.06
N LEU A 110 -10.89 16.79 -12.60
CA LEU A 110 -9.49 16.47 -12.30
C LEU A 110 -8.54 16.59 -13.51
N LEU A 111 -8.93 16.30 -14.75
CA LEU A 111 -8.04 16.43 -15.91
C LEU A 111 -8.82 16.60 -17.23
N GLN A 112 -9.13 17.85 -17.64
CA GLN A 112 -9.77 18.10 -18.95
C GLN A 112 -8.81 18.14 -20.16
N ASP A 113 -7.48 18.19 -19.97
CA ASP A 113 -6.53 18.52 -21.06
C ASP A 113 -5.28 17.63 -21.18
N GLN A 114 -5.34 16.34 -20.83
CA GLN A 114 -4.18 15.46 -20.94
C GLN A 114 -4.51 14.13 -21.60
N TYR A 115 -3.61 13.64 -22.45
CA TYR A 115 -3.68 12.33 -23.09
C TYR A 115 -3.51 11.25 -22.00
N ILE A 116 -4.60 10.91 -21.31
CA ILE A 116 -4.64 9.84 -20.31
C ILE A 116 -4.82 8.54 -21.06
N ILE A 117 -3.85 7.64 -20.92
CA ILE A 117 -3.99 6.28 -21.43
C ILE A 117 -4.96 5.57 -20.47
N PRO A 118 -6.12 5.08 -20.94
CA PRO A 118 -6.94 4.24 -20.09
C PRO A 118 -6.09 3.05 -19.68
N ILE A 119 -6.05 2.75 -18.39
CA ILE A 119 -5.69 1.41 -17.95
C ILE A 119 -6.86 0.57 -18.47
N GLU A 120 -6.72 0.04 -19.70
CA GLU A 120 -7.45 -1.16 -20.09
C GLU A 120 -7.25 -2.06 -18.89
N THR A 121 -8.30 -2.37 -18.16
CA THR A 121 -8.17 -3.34 -17.10
C THR A 121 -8.07 -4.68 -17.81
N PRO A 122 -6.91 -5.37 -17.89
CA PRO A 122 -6.97 -6.81 -17.76
C PRO A 122 -7.92 -7.11 -16.60
N GLU A 123 -8.66 -8.21 -16.66
CA GLU A 123 -9.38 -8.73 -15.47
C GLU A 123 -8.49 -8.64 -14.21
N TYR A 124 -7.17 -8.70 -14.42
CA TYR A 124 -6.03 -8.66 -13.52
C TYR A 124 -5.48 -7.30 -13.00
N TYR A 125 -6.06 -6.14 -13.33
CA TYR A 125 -5.57 -4.83 -12.79
C TYR A 125 -6.61 -4.02 -12.02
N ARG A 126 -7.73 -4.63 -11.64
CA ARG A 126 -8.75 -3.98 -10.81
C ARG A 126 -8.32 -3.70 -9.37
N TYR A 127 -7.12 -4.08 -8.93
CA TYR A 127 -6.99 -4.61 -7.57
C TYR A 127 -6.51 -3.66 -6.48
N LEU A 128 -5.50 -2.81 -6.71
CA LEU A 128 -5.09 -1.88 -5.64
C LEU A 128 -6.13 -0.75 -5.46
N SER A 129 -6.79 -0.36 -6.55
CA SER A 129 -8.01 0.43 -6.49
C SER A 129 -9.08 -0.36 -5.76
N ALA A 130 -9.52 -1.55 -6.21
CA ALA A 130 -10.65 -2.25 -5.58
C ALA A 130 -10.56 -2.47 -4.06
N ILE A 131 -9.35 -2.63 -3.49
CA ILE A 131 -9.16 -2.86 -2.05
C ILE A 131 -9.49 -1.62 -1.23
N LEU A 132 -8.89 -0.46 -1.53
CA LEU A 132 -9.16 0.78 -0.78
C LEU A 132 -10.52 1.41 -1.12
N LEU A 133 -11.26 0.76 -2.00
CA LEU A 133 -12.61 1.11 -2.43
C LEU A 133 -13.66 0.21 -1.79
N ASP A 134 -13.23 -0.86 -1.12
CA ASP A 134 -14.04 -1.59 -0.16
C ASP A 134 -14.10 -0.74 1.12
N SER A 135 -15.32 -0.43 1.55
CA SER A 135 -15.56 0.48 2.67
C SER A 135 -14.87 0.02 3.95
N GLU A 136 -14.76 -1.29 4.15
CA GLU A 136 -14.17 -1.90 5.32
C GLU A 136 -12.65 -1.79 5.29
N TYR A 137 -12.00 -2.01 4.14
CA TYR A 137 -10.57 -1.72 3.98
C TYR A 137 -10.24 -0.23 4.08
N TYR A 138 -11.08 0.65 3.54
CA TYR A 138 -10.87 2.10 3.67
C TYR A 138 -10.99 2.53 5.13
N SER A 139 -12.04 2.08 5.83
CA SER A 139 -12.24 2.41 7.25
C SER A 139 -11.06 1.90 8.10
N LEU A 140 -10.63 0.66 7.85
CA LEU A 140 -9.45 0.08 8.47
C LEU A 140 -8.20 0.93 8.20
N LEU A 141 -7.97 1.36 6.96
CA LEU A 141 -6.83 2.23 6.62
C LEU A 141 -6.85 3.51 7.46
N ILE A 142 -7.99 4.21 7.54
CA ILE A 142 -8.09 5.47 8.28
C ILE A 142 -7.83 5.26 9.78
N GLU A 143 -8.30 4.15 10.35
CA GLU A 143 -8.10 3.83 11.76
C GLU A 143 -6.65 3.42 12.11
N GLN A 144 -5.92 2.88 11.15
CA GLN A 144 -4.63 2.21 11.35
C GLN A 144 -3.53 2.93 10.57
N THR A 145 -3.23 4.16 11.00
CA THR A 145 -2.16 5.00 10.43
C THR A 145 -1.20 5.51 11.50
N THR A 146 0.00 5.91 11.08
CA THR A 146 1.03 6.48 11.95
C THR A 146 1.92 7.47 11.21
N MET A 147 2.69 8.27 11.96
CA MET A 147 3.69 9.19 11.42
C MET A 147 5.09 8.60 11.57
N VAL A 148 5.82 8.45 10.46
CA VAL A 148 7.23 8.01 10.45
C VAL A 148 8.02 9.01 9.61
N ASP A 149 9.07 9.59 10.19
CA ASP A 149 9.91 10.62 9.55
C ASP A 149 9.11 11.76 8.90
N GLY A 150 8.01 12.20 9.53
CA GLY A 150 7.17 13.27 9.00
C GLY A 150 6.31 12.88 7.79
N LEU A 151 6.20 11.59 7.48
CA LEU A 151 5.30 11.03 6.48
C LEU A 151 4.14 10.28 7.18
N HIS A 152 2.92 10.50 6.70
CA HIS A 152 1.74 9.76 7.16
C HIS A 152 1.63 8.44 6.39
N ILE A 153 1.70 7.32 7.11
CA ILE A 153 1.77 5.99 6.53
C ILE A 153 0.78 5.03 7.20
N ALA A 154 0.41 3.96 6.50
CA ALA A 154 -0.37 2.86 7.09
C ALA A 154 0.48 2.05 8.08
N THR A 155 -0.12 1.58 9.17
CA THR A 155 0.56 0.74 10.18
C THR A 155 0.76 -0.70 9.68
N PRO A 156 1.56 -1.53 10.37
CA PRO A 156 1.71 -2.94 10.04
C PRO A 156 0.36 -3.68 9.92
N GLU A 157 -0.60 -3.39 10.78
CA GLU A 157 -1.92 -4.03 10.81
C GLU A 157 -2.64 -3.95 9.46
N THR A 158 -2.79 -2.73 8.93
CA THR A 158 -3.44 -2.52 7.63
C THR A 158 -2.59 -3.03 6.49
N LEU A 159 -1.27 -2.79 6.52
CA LEU A 159 -0.38 -3.25 5.46
C LEU A 159 -0.40 -4.77 5.33
N ILE A 160 -0.47 -5.52 6.43
CA ILE A 160 -0.59 -6.98 6.41
C ILE A 160 -1.84 -7.39 5.63
N LEU A 161 -3.00 -6.81 5.94
CA LEU A 161 -4.27 -7.16 5.29
C LEU A 161 -4.26 -6.79 3.81
N LEU A 162 -3.74 -5.61 3.45
CA LEU A 162 -3.56 -5.20 2.05
C LEU A 162 -2.65 -6.19 1.28
N LYS A 163 -1.60 -6.71 1.92
CA LYS A 163 -0.69 -7.70 1.31
C LYS A 163 -1.33 -9.08 1.21
N MET A 164 -2.12 -9.50 2.19
CA MET A 164 -2.91 -10.74 2.12
C MET A 164 -3.85 -10.71 0.92
N HIS A 165 -4.59 -9.62 0.75
CA HIS A 165 -5.46 -9.43 -0.40
C HIS A 165 -4.68 -9.47 -1.72
N ALA A 166 -3.60 -8.70 -1.82
CA ALA A 166 -2.78 -8.66 -3.03
C ALA A 166 -2.23 -10.06 -3.38
N HIS A 167 -1.84 -10.85 -2.38
CA HIS A 167 -1.38 -12.23 -2.58
C HIS A 167 -2.47 -13.15 -3.12
N LEU A 168 -3.67 -13.11 -2.52
CA LEU A 168 -4.80 -13.95 -2.94
C LEU A 168 -5.20 -13.67 -4.39
N ASN A 169 -5.21 -12.41 -4.81
CA ASN A 169 -5.53 -12.05 -6.19
C ASN A 169 -4.48 -12.55 -7.20
N LEU A 170 -3.20 -12.57 -6.82
CA LEU A 170 -2.14 -13.11 -7.68
C LEU A 170 -2.22 -14.63 -7.82
N ILE A 171 -2.63 -15.36 -6.77
CA ILE A 171 -2.83 -16.82 -6.85
C ILE A 171 -3.94 -17.18 -7.83
N GLU A 172 -5.00 -16.37 -7.90
CA GLU A 172 -6.10 -16.55 -8.86
C GLU A 172 -5.69 -16.23 -10.30
N SER A 173 -4.48 -15.70 -10.53
CA SER A 173 -3.94 -15.34 -11.84
C SER A 173 -2.84 -16.33 -12.28
N PRO A 174 -3.08 -17.22 -13.26
CA PRO A 174 -2.20 -18.35 -13.58
C PRO A 174 -0.81 -18.01 -14.16
N HIS A 175 -0.44 -16.73 -14.24
CA HIS A 175 0.80 -16.29 -14.90
C HIS A 175 1.75 -15.45 -14.01
N HIS A 176 1.35 -15.04 -12.80
CA HIS A 176 2.12 -14.09 -11.98
C HIS A 176 2.14 -14.45 -10.47
N TYR A 177 2.59 -15.66 -10.13
CA TYR A 177 2.88 -15.98 -8.74
C TYR A 177 4.14 -15.24 -8.27
N ASP A 178 3.95 -14.11 -7.59
CA ASP A 178 5.02 -13.43 -6.84
C ASP A 178 4.84 -13.65 -5.33
N ASN A 179 5.85 -14.28 -4.72
CA ASN A 179 5.92 -14.52 -3.28
C ASN A 179 6.28 -13.27 -2.46
N LYS A 180 6.44 -12.11 -3.09
CA LYS A 180 6.72 -10.82 -2.43
C LYS A 180 5.70 -10.50 -1.34
N HIS A 181 4.40 -10.61 -1.62
CA HIS A 181 3.37 -10.24 -0.65
C HIS A 181 3.33 -11.16 0.57
N LEU A 182 3.48 -12.47 0.38
CA LEU A 182 3.62 -13.42 1.48
C LEU A 182 4.84 -13.09 2.36
N LYS A 183 5.99 -12.78 1.74
CA LYS A 183 7.18 -12.34 2.49
C LYS A 183 6.88 -11.08 3.29
N ASP A 184 6.26 -10.08 2.68
CA ASP A 184 5.91 -8.82 3.35
C ASP A 184 4.96 -9.07 4.53
N VAL A 185 3.96 -9.97 4.40
CA VAL A 185 3.08 -10.37 5.52
C VAL A 185 3.88 -10.94 6.69
N ILE A 186 4.77 -11.91 6.45
CA ILE A 186 5.60 -12.52 7.51
C ILE A 186 6.46 -11.47 8.19
N LYS A 187 7.07 -10.58 7.41
CA LYS A 187 7.96 -9.54 7.90
C LYS A 187 7.22 -8.50 8.75
N LEU A 188 6.10 -7.99 8.25
CA LEU A 188 5.26 -7.02 8.97
C LEU A 188 4.67 -7.62 10.24
N SER A 189 4.37 -8.93 10.24
CA SER A 189 3.83 -9.61 11.43
C SER A 189 4.81 -9.63 12.60
N ALA A 190 6.12 -9.59 12.33
CA ALA A 190 7.13 -9.48 13.39
C ALA A 190 7.19 -8.07 14.02
N LEU A 191 6.48 -7.09 13.45
CA LEU A 191 6.37 -5.71 13.95
C LEU A 191 5.07 -5.46 14.72
N LEU A 192 4.15 -6.43 14.77
CA LEU A 192 2.89 -6.28 15.50
C LEU A 192 3.15 -6.27 17.00
N GLU A 193 2.47 -5.38 17.71
CA GLU A 193 2.52 -5.31 19.17
C GLU A 193 1.61 -6.39 19.80
N ASP A 194 1.99 -6.89 20.99
CA ASP A 194 1.29 -8.01 21.65
C ASP A 194 -0.16 -7.68 22.02
N ASP A 195 -0.48 -6.40 22.21
CA ASP A 195 -1.79 -5.86 22.57
C ASP A 195 -2.57 -5.26 21.38
N SER A 196 -1.99 -5.17 20.18
CA SER A 196 -2.72 -4.77 18.96
C SER A 196 -3.91 -5.70 18.73
N ARG A 197 -5.12 -5.15 18.66
CA ARG A 197 -6.35 -5.89 18.35
C ARG A 197 -7.16 -5.17 17.30
N VAL A 198 -7.38 -5.83 16.18
CA VAL A 198 -8.09 -5.32 15.02
C VAL A 198 -9.27 -6.24 14.71
N ALA A 199 -10.47 -5.69 14.83
CA ALA A 199 -11.70 -6.37 14.47
C ALA A 199 -11.85 -6.40 12.95
N LEU A 200 -11.99 -7.59 12.36
CA LEU A 200 -12.19 -7.71 10.92
C LEU A 200 -13.68 -7.88 10.60
N LEU A 201 -14.12 -7.12 9.60
CA LEU A 201 -15.46 -7.15 9.01
C LEU A 201 -15.34 -7.25 7.48
N GLY A 202 -16.44 -7.61 6.82
CA GLY A 202 -16.56 -7.57 5.36
C GLY A 202 -15.41 -8.28 4.63
N ARG A 203 -14.88 -7.63 3.59
CA ARG A 203 -13.84 -8.19 2.74
C ARG A 203 -12.51 -8.47 3.46
N PRO A 204 -11.97 -7.60 4.34
CA PRO A 204 -10.79 -7.92 5.14
C PRO A 204 -10.90 -9.26 5.88
N LYS A 205 -12.06 -9.56 6.47
CA LYS A 205 -12.31 -10.83 7.16
C LYS A 205 -12.27 -12.02 6.20
N GLU A 206 -12.88 -11.90 5.03
CA GLU A 206 -12.88 -12.94 4.00
C GLU A 206 -11.47 -13.25 3.51
N ASP A 207 -10.71 -12.22 3.18
CA ASP A 207 -9.33 -12.37 2.71
C ASP A 207 -8.44 -12.97 3.80
N PHE A 208 -8.56 -12.51 5.04
CA PHE A 208 -7.86 -13.10 6.18
C PHE A 208 -8.15 -14.60 6.32
N THR A 209 -9.43 -14.97 6.30
CA THR A 209 -9.88 -16.37 6.43
C THR A 209 -9.33 -17.26 5.31
N ARG A 210 -9.21 -16.71 4.09
CA ARG A 210 -8.67 -17.42 2.92
C ARG A 210 -7.15 -17.50 2.92
N PHE A 211 -6.48 -16.46 3.43
CA PHE A 211 -5.02 -16.37 3.44
C PHE A 211 -4.38 -17.23 4.53
N MET A 212 -4.98 -17.30 5.72
CA MET A 212 -4.38 -18.02 6.85
C MET A 212 -4.02 -19.49 6.56
N PRO A 213 -4.88 -20.29 5.88
CA PRO A 213 -4.51 -21.66 5.49
C PRO A 213 -3.30 -21.75 4.57
N ILE A 214 -3.03 -20.71 3.76
CA ILE A 214 -1.85 -20.66 2.88
C ILE A 214 -0.60 -20.49 3.75
N LEU A 215 -0.60 -19.51 4.66
CA LEU A 215 0.50 -19.28 5.58
C LEU A 215 0.77 -20.50 6.49
N GLU A 216 -0.29 -21.17 6.95
CA GLU A 216 -0.21 -22.40 7.74
C GLU A 216 0.43 -23.57 6.98
N GLN A 217 0.41 -23.57 5.65
CA GLN A 217 1.02 -24.61 4.81
C GLN A 217 2.47 -24.27 4.41
N GLU A 218 2.93 -23.04 4.63
CA GLU A 218 4.29 -22.62 4.26
C GLU A 218 5.39 -23.36 5.04
N ASP A 219 6.53 -23.59 4.40
CA ASP A 219 7.68 -24.27 5.02
C ASP A 219 8.22 -23.44 6.22
N PRO A 220 8.27 -24.02 7.44
CA PRO A 220 8.85 -23.35 8.61
C PRO A 220 10.28 -22.84 8.37
N THR A 221 11.08 -23.56 7.58
CA THR A 221 12.45 -23.18 7.25
C THR A 221 12.48 -21.90 6.43
N LYS A 222 11.56 -21.77 5.47
CA LYS A 222 11.40 -20.57 4.64
C LYS A 222 10.97 -19.37 5.47
N ILE A 223 10.02 -19.54 6.41
CA ILE A 223 9.60 -18.47 7.33
C ILE A 223 10.78 -18.02 8.19
N LYS A 224 11.53 -18.97 8.78
CA LYS A 224 12.71 -18.66 9.58
C LYS A 224 13.80 -17.92 8.80
N GLN A 225 14.02 -18.29 7.53
CA GLN A 225 14.93 -17.55 6.64
C GLN A 225 14.45 -16.12 6.36
N ILE A 226 13.15 -15.91 6.15
CA ILE A 226 12.56 -14.58 5.93
C ILE A 226 12.76 -13.71 7.17
N LEU A 227 12.45 -14.22 8.36
CA LEU A 227 12.64 -13.51 9.62
C LEU A 227 14.13 -13.22 9.90
N GLY A 228 14.99 -14.21 9.64
CA GLY A 228 16.44 -14.04 9.76
C GLY A 228 17.00 -12.95 8.85
N SER A 229 16.38 -12.69 7.69
CA SER A 229 16.76 -11.57 6.82
C SER A 229 16.49 -10.18 7.41
N MET A 230 15.72 -10.10 8.50
CA MET A 230 15.46 -8.90 9.30
C MET A 230 16.14 -8.95 10.67
N ASN A 231 17.09 -9.88 10.87
CA ASN A 231 17.72 -10.16 12.17
C ASN A 231 16.72 -10.60 13.26
N VAL A 232 15.53 -11.06 12.88
CA VAL A 232 14.54 -11.62 13.80
C VAL A 232 14.80 -13.13 13.93
N THR A 233 15.42 -13.54 15.03
CA THR A 233 15.82 -14.96 15.26
C THR A 233 14.98 -15.67 16.31
N MET A 234 14.21 -14.92 17.11
CA MET A 234 13.45 -15.43 18.26
C MET A 234 12.03 -15.89 17.89
N LEU A 235 11.57 -15.57 16.68
CA LEU A 235 10.26 -15.96 16.16
C LEU A 235 10.38 -17.14 15.20
N ASP A 236 9.47 -18.09 15.32
CA ASP A 236 9.24 -19.19 14.39
C ASP A 236 7.86 -19.09 13.71
N LYS A 237 7.53 -20.12 12.92
CA LYS A 237 6.27 -20.16 12.17
C LYS A 237 5.07 -20.14 13.10
N GLU A 238 5.08 -20.98 14.14
CA GLU A 238 3.99 -21.11 15.09
C GLU A 238 3.74 -19.78 15.81
N GLN A 239 4.81 -19.09 16.22
CA GLN A 239 4.72 -17.77 16.86
C GLN A 239 4.18 -16.70 15.90
N ILE A 240 4.64 -16.64 14.64
CA ILE A 240 4.11 -15.69 13.65
C ILE A 240 2.61 -15.92 13.41
N ILE A 241 2.19 -17.17 13.24
CA ILE A 241 0.76 -17.50 13.07
C ILE A 241 -0.03 -17.08 14.30
N ALA A 242 0.49 -17.32 15.50
CA ALA A 242 -0.16 -16.92 16.75
C ALA A 242 -0.29 -15.40 16.88
N ILE A 243 0.77 -14.65 16.57
CA ILE A 243 0.77 -13.18 16.58
C ILE A 243 -0.31 -12.64 15.63
N ILE A 244 -0.33 -13.11 14.39
CA ILE A 244 -1.34 -12.70 13.39
C ILE A 244 -2.75 -13.01 13.89
N LYS A 245 -3.01 -14.23 14.38
CA LYS A 245 -4.34 -14.63 14.89
C LYS A 245 -4.77 -13.87 16.14
N ASN A 246 -3.82 -13.50 17.00
CA ASN A 246 -4.10 -12.70 18.18
C ASN A 246 -4.44 -11.25 17.81
N CYS A 247 -3.74 -10.70 16.81
CA CYS A 247 -3.97 -9.34 16.33
C CYS A 247 -5.32 -9.21 15.63
N PHE A 248 -5.63 -10.14 14.72
CA PHE A 248 -6.82 -10.04 13.89
C PHE A 248 -7.92 -10.97 14.36
N THR A 249 -8.98 -10.40 14.92
CA THR A 249 -10.17 -11.13 15.34
C THR A 249 -11.28 -11.02 14.29
N PRO A 250 -11.59 -12.09 13.55
CA PRO A 250 -12.74 -12.10 12.65
C PRO A 250 -14.03 -12.07 13.49
N SER A 251 -14.76 -10.96 13.40
CA SER A 251 -16.00 -10.73 14.18
C SER A 251 -17.19 -11.46 13.59
#